data_AF-A0A933HLD2-F1
#
_entry.id   AF-A0A933HLD2-F1
#
_cell.length_a   1.000
_cell.length_b   1.000
_cell.length_c   1.000
_cell.angle_alpha   90.00
_cell.angle_beta   90.00
_cell.angle_gamma   90.00
#
_symmetry.space_group_name_H-M   'P 1'
#
loop_
_entity.id
_entity.type
_entity.pdbx_description
1 polymer ?
#
loop_
_entity_poly.entity_id
_entity_poly.type
_entity_poly.pdbx_seq_one_letter_code
_entity_poly.pdbx_strand_id
1 'polypeptide(L)'
;MIDPEELQQLIARSLDDFYHRRTQKLATLKLKQILLRKNPYLYKAIGTRKAQEIVEGILQAYLSSSDETLFGDVFFEPIAREVSGGTVSPSEGVDIAIETDDRYIAIAVKSGPNPYNASQVKKQSEEFASLRRRVIKLRKQFDPVLGHCYGKKQTLPNNRQNYRDVSGQKFWHELTGDSDFYLKLVRLMDSEVIKQHRKDYQDDYDDALNRYVREFTIEFCDENGTVDWEKLVRFNSGAE
;
A
#
# COMPACT_ATOMS: atom_id res chain seq x y z
N MET A 1 -23.04 -9.76 9.29
CA MET A 1 -21.74 -10.37 9.64
C MET A 1 -21.42 -11.31 8.49
N ILE A 2 -20.28 -11.13 7.83
CA ILE A 2 -19.87 -11.96 6.67
C ILE A 2 -19.76 -13.43 7.08
N ASP A 3 -20.16 -14.33 6.20
CA ASP A 3 -19.99 -15.76 6.45
C ASP A 3 -18.49 -16.13 6.48
N PRO A 4 -18.04 -17.03 7.38
CA PRO A 4 -16.63 -17.42 7.44
C PRO A 4 -16.06 -17.98 6.13
N GLU A 5 -16.87 -18.72 5.36
CA GLU A 5 -16.46 -19.28 4.07
C GLU A 5 -16.34 -18.16 3.01
N GLU A 6 -17.29 -17.21 3.00
CA GLU A 6 -17.21 -16.02 2.14
C GLU A 6 -15.96 -15.18 2.44
N LEU A 7 -15.63 -14.98 3.72
CA LEU A 7 -14.42 -14.27 4.13
C LEU A 7 -13.15 -15.01 3.69
N GLN A 8 -13.12 -16.33 3.83
CA GLN A 8 -12.00 -17.15 3.39
C GLN A 8 -11.80 -17.04 1.87
N GLN A 9 -12.88 -17.12 1.09
CA GLN A 9 -12.83 -16.97 -0.36
C GLN A 9 -12.37 -15.57 -0.78
N LEU A 10 -12.85 -14.52 -0.09
CA LEU A 10 -12.44 -13.14 -0.35
C LEU A 10 -10.94 -12.94 -0.08
N ILE A 11 -10.43 -13.46 1.03
CA ILE A 11 -8.99 -13.41 1.36
C ILE A 11 -8.17 -14.16 0.31
N ALA A 12 -8.59 -15.37 -0.08
CA ALA A 12 -7.89 -16.15 -1.10
C ALA A 12 -7.84 -15.42 -2.45
N ARG A 13 -8.96 -14.88 -2.93
CA ARG A 13 -9.02 -14.10 -4.18
C ARG A 13 -8.18 -12.83 -4.12
N SER A 14 -8.19 -12.14 -2.98
CA SER A 14 -7.39 -10.92 -2.78
C SER A 14 -5.88 -11.21 -2.80
N LEU A 15 -5.46 -12.35 -2.24
CA LEU A 15 -4.08 -12.81 -2.31
C LEU A 15 -3.68 -13.21 -3.74
N ASP A 16 -4.55 -13.92 -4.46
CA ASP A 16 -4.30 -14.31 -5.85
C ASP A 16 -4.12 -13.07 -6.75
N ASP A 17 -5.01 -12.07 -6.66
CA ASP A 17 -4.88 -10.80 -7.41
C ASP A 17 -3.62 -10.03 -7.01
N PHE A 18 -3.26 -10.03 -5.71
CA PHE A 18 -2.01 -9.43 -5.24
C PHE A 18 -0.81 -10.06 -5.94
N TYR A 19 -0.66 -11.38 -5.90
CA TYR A 19 0.47 -12.06 -6.53
C TYR A 19 0.48 -11.89 -8.04
N HIS A 20 -0.68 -11.98 -8.70
CA HIS A 20 -0.78 -11.80 -10.14
C HIS A 20 -0.30 -10.40 -10.58
N ARG A 21 -0.81 -9.34 -9.94
CA ARG A 21 -0.39 -7.95 -10.25
C ARG A 21 1.06 -7.69 -9.87
N ARG A 22 1.54 -8.28 -8.77
CA ARG A 22 2.93 -8.17 -8.33
C ARG A 22 3.89 -8.76 -9.38
N THR A 23 3.59 -9.94 -9.90
CA THR A 23 4.35 -10.57 -10.99
C THR A 23 4.29 -9.76 -12.29
N GLN A 24 3.10 -9.33 -12.72
CA GLN A 24 2.95 -8.50 -13.92
C GLN A 24 3.76 -7.19 -13.84
N LYS A 25 3.77 -6.55 -12.67
CA LYS A 25 4.52 -5.32 -12.44
C LYS A 25 6.02 -5.57 -12.54
N LEU A 26 6.52 -6.69 -12.04
CA LEU A 26 7.93 -7.08 -12.16
C LEU A 26 8.33 -7.35 -13.62
N ALA A 27 7.46 -8.02 -14.39
CA ALA A 27 7.70 -8.34 -15.80
C ALA A 27 7.78 -7.10 -16.72
N THR A 28 7.02 -6.05 -16.40
CA THR A 28 6.96 -4.81 -17.20
C THR A 28 7.96 -3.73 -16.74
N LEU A 29 8.61 -3.96 -15.60
CA LEU A 29 9.54 -3.02 -14.99
C LEU A 29 10.82 -2.86 -15.83
N LYS A 30 11.38 -1.65 -15.87
CA LYS A 30 12.62 -1.33 -16.58
C LYS A 30 13.64 -0.76 -15.61
N LEU A 31 14.86 -1.29 -15.61
CA LEU A 31 15.93 -0.87 -14.71
C LEU A 31 16.14 0.65 -14.74
N LYS A 32 16.30 1.23 -15.94
CA LYS A 32 16.49 2.68 -16.13
C LYS A 32 15.39 3.52 -15.46
N GLN A 33 14.13 3.09 -15.48
CA GLN A 33 13.03 3.81 -14.81
C GLN A 33 13.14 3.75 -13.29
N ILE A 34 13.60 2.62 -12.73
CA ILE A 34 13.82 2.51 -11.29
C ILE A 34 15.01 3.37 -10.87
N LEU A 35 16.11 3.31 -11.64
CA LEU A 35 17.33 4.04 -11.36
C LEU A 35 17.07 5.55 -11.24
N LEU A 36 16.26 6.14 -12.12
CA LEU A 36 15.88 7.56 -12.07
C LEU A 36 15.15 7.98 -10.78
N ARG A 37 14.55 7.03 -10.05
CA ARG A 37 13.78 7.31 -8.82
C ARG A 37 14.55 6.97 -7.54
N LYS A 38 15.79 6.50 -7.65
CA LYS A 38 16.63 6.12 -6.51
C LYS A 38 17.81 7.08 -6.37
N ASN A 39 18.44 7.03 -5.20
CA ASN A 39 19.55 7.91 -4.84
C ASN A 39 20.89 7.17 -5.02
N PRO A 40 21.58 7.31 -6.18
CA PRO A 40 22.87 6.64 -6.41
C PRO A 40 23.97 7.10 -5.43
N TYR A 41 23.90 8.35 -4.94
CA TYR A 41 24.86 8.87 -3.95
C TYR A 41 24.80 8.09 -2.64
N LEU A 42 23.61 7.65 -2.21
CA LEU A 42 23.45 6.86 -1.00
C LEU A 42 24.19 5.51 -1.11
N TYR A 43 24.04 4.80 -2.23
CA TYR A 43 24.75 3.53 -2.48
C TYR A 43 26.26 3.72 -2.49
N LYS A 44 26.75 4.83 -3.05
CA LYS A 44 28.17 5.19 -2.99
C LYS A 44 28.63 5.46 -1.55
N ALA A 45 27.85 6.24 -0.80
CA ALA A 45 28.20 6.68 0.56
C ALA A 45 28.25 5.52 1.56
N ILE A 46 27.36 4.54 1.44
CA ILE A 46 27.38 3.32 2.30
C ILE A 46 28.44 2.30 1.86
N GLY A 47 29.20 2.59 0.80
CA GLY A 47 30.32 1.78 0.37
C GLY A 47 29.97 0.54 -0.45
N THR A 48 28.75 0.46 -1.02
CA THR A 48 28.39 -0.65 -1.90
C THR A 48 29.28 -0.63 -3.15
N ARG A 49 29.93 -1.76 -3.47
CA ARG A 49 30.85 -1.86 -4.62
C ARG A 49 30.39 -2.82 -5.69
N LYS A 50 29.62 -3.85 -5.34
CA LYS A 50 29.19 -4.87 -6.29
C LYS A 50 27.96 -4.40 -7.03
N ALA A 51 27.98 -4.49 -8.37
CA ALA A 51 26.83 -4.17 -9.21
C ALA A 51 25.57 -4.93 -8.78
N GLN A 52 25.71 -6.23 -8.46
CA GLN A 52 24.60 -7.06 -7.96
C GLN A 52 23.97 -6.49 -6.69
N GLU A 53 24.76 -6.10 -5.69
CA GLU A 53 24.25 -5.54 -4.43
C GLU A 53 23.50 -4.23 -4.65
N ILE A 54 23.97 -3.39 -5.58
CA ILE A 54 23.29 -2.13 -5.94
C ILE A 54 21.95 -2.43 -6.61
N VAL A 55 21.96 -3.28 -7.64
CA VAL A 55 20.75 -3.62 -8.41
C VAL A 55 19.71 -4.30 -7.51
N GLU A 56 20.13 -5.26 -6.70
CA GLU A 56 19.25 -5.96 -5.77
C GLU A 56 18.63 -4.99 -4.75
N GLY A 57 19.45 -4.13 -4.12
CA GLY A 57 18.95 -3.14 -3.18
C GLY A 57 17.99 -2.15 -3.82
N ILE A 58 18.22 -1.74 -5.06
CA ILE A 58 17.32 -0.86 -5.83
C ILE A 58 15.99 -1.54 -6.12
N LEU A 59 16.04 -2.79 -6.59
CA LEU A 59 14.87 -3.58 -6.92
C LEU A 59 14.03 -3.86 -5.68
N GLN A 60 14.64 -4.32 -4.58
CA GLN A 60 13.95 -4.55 -3.30
C GLN A 60 13.30 -3.27 -2.76
N ALA A 61 14.01 -2.14 -2.79
CA ALA A 61 13.47 -0.86 -2.33
C ALA A 61 12.32 -0.36 -3.22
N TYR A 62 12.28 -0.70 -4.51
CA TYR A 62 11.14 -0.41 -5.37
C TYR A 62 9.96 -1.32 -5.04
N LEU A 63 10.19 -2.63 -4.99
CA LEU A 63 9.18 -3.64 -4.71
C LEU A 63 8.53 -3.42 -3.34
N SER A 64 9.30 -3.11 -2.29
CA SER A 64 8.74 -2.84 -0.96
C SER A 64 7.68 -1.73 -0.96
N SER A 65 7.98 -0.57 -1.58
CA SER A 65 7.01 0.53 -1.68
C SER A 65 5.81 0.21 -2.58
N SER A 66 6.06 -0.57 -3.63
CA SER A 66 5.05 -1.02 -4.57
C SER A 66 4.08 -2.00 -3.93
N ASP A 67 4.61 -2.99 -3.21
CA ASP A 67 3.88 -4.07 -2.58
C ASP A 67 2.99 -3.52 -1.46
N GLU A 68 3.45 -2.54 -0.67
CA GLU A 68 2.60 -1.91 0.35
C GLU A 68 1.39 -1.19 -0.25
N THR A 69 1.59 -0.45 -1.34
CA THR A 69 0.49 0.23 -2.05
C THR A 69 -0.48 -0.80 -2.64
N LEU A 70 0.07 -1.76 -3.39
CA LEU A 70 -0.71 -2.80 -4.06
C LEU A 70 -1.54 -3.61 -3.06
N PHE A 71 -0.94 -4.02 -1.94
CA PHE A 71 -1.61 -4.80 -0.91
C PHE A 71 -2.73 -4.00 -0.23
N GLY A 72 -2.54 -2.70 -0.01
CA GLY A 72 -3.62 -1.81 0.44
C GLY A 72 -4.84 -1.88 -0.46
N ASP A 73 -4.61 -1.68 -1.77
CA ASP A 73 -5.66 -1.54 -2.78
C ASP A 73 -6.40 -2.86 -3.05
N VAL A 74 -5.68 -4.00 -3.09
CA VAL A 74 -6.28 -5.29 -3.49
C VAL A 74 -6.67 -6.18 -2.31
N PHE A 75 -6.07 -5.99 -1.14
CA PHE A 75 -6.35 -6.81 0.04
C PHE A 75 -7.19 -6.07 1.06
N PHE A 76 -6.71 -4.93 1.55
CA PHE A 76 -7.36 -4.26 2.68
C PHE A 76 -8.65 -3.54 2.29
N GLU A 77 -8.64 -2.77 1.21
CA GLU A 77 -9.80 -1.99 0.78
C GLU A 77 -11.02 -2.86 0.42
N PRO A 78 -10.90 -3.95 -0.37
CA PRO A 78 -12.03 -4.81 -0.69
C PRO A 78 -12.60 -5.51 0.55
N ILE A 79 -11.74 -6.01 1.45
CA ILE A 79 -12.18 -6.64 2.70
C ILE A 79 -12.92 -5.64 3.58
N ALA A 80 -12.36 -4.43 3.77
CA ALA A 80 -13.00 -3.40 4.58
C ALA A 80 -14.39 -3.03 4.03
N ARG A 81 -14.52 -2.90 2.70
CA ARG A 81 -15.81 -2.65 2.06
C ARG A 81 -16.82 -3.77 2.34
N GLU A 82 -16.44 -5.01 2.08
CA GLU A 82 -17.32 -6.16 2.23
C GLU A 82 -17.83 -6.33 3.67
N VAL A 83 -16.93 -6.19 4.65
CA VAL A 83 -17.29 -6.47 6.05
C VAL A 83 -17.92 -5.29 6.78
N SER A 84 -17.88 -4.08 6.21
CA SER A 84 -18.43 -2.87 6.83
C SER A 84 -19.96 -2.85 6.91
N GLY A 85 -20.64 -3.61 6.03
CA GLY A 85 -22.09 -3.47 5.81
C GLY A 85 -22.52 -2.08 5.29
N GLY A 86 -21.55 -1.24 4.91
CA GLY A 86 -21.78 0.08 4.34
C GLY A 86 -21.91 0.05 2.82
N THR A 87 -22.13 1.22 2.23
CA THR A 87 -22.14 1.41 0.78
C THR A 87 -20.88 2.11 0.32
N VAL A 88 -20.47 1.87 -0.93
CA VAL A 88 -19.39 2.64 -1.56
C VAL A 88 -19.83 4.10 -1.66
N SER A 89 -19.05 4.99 -1.06
CA SER A 89 -19.36 6.42 -1.07
C SER A 89 -19.09 7.03 -2.45
N PRO A 90 -20.02 7.81 -3.03
CA PRO A 90 -19.79 8.51 -4.30
C PRO A 90 -18.94 9.79 -4.14
N SER A 91 -18.44 10.08 -2.93
CA SER A 91 -17.69 11.30 -2.64
C SER A 91 -16.18 11.03 -2.63
N GLU A 92 -15.42 11.89 -3.31
CA GLU A 92 -13.96 11.86 -3.31
C GLU A 92 -13.41 11.85 -1.89
N GLY A 93 -12.41 10.99 -1.65
CA GLY A 93 -11.75 10.87 -0.35
C GLY A 93 -12.49 10.05 0.70
N VAL A 94 -13.61 9.39 0.35
CA VAL A 94 -14.35 8.50 1.24
C VAL A 94 -14.62 7.17 0.54
N ASP A 95 -14.25 6.07 1.19
CA ASP A 95 -14.33 4.73 0.63
C ASP A 95 -15.64 4.02 1.01
N ILE A 96 -16.10 4.25 2.25
CA ILE A 96 -17.27 3.56 2.84
C ILE A 96 -18.16 4.59 3.54
N ALA A 97 -19.47 4.50 3.32
CA ALA A 97 -20.49 5.21 4.06
C ALA A 97 -21.40 4.22 4.81
N ILE A 98 -21.50 4.37 6.12
CA ILE A 98 -22.40 3.60 6.98
C ILE A 98 -23.43 4.56 7.57
N GLU A 99 -24.71 4.28 7.33
CA GLU A 99 -25.81 5.09 7.83
C GLU A 99 -26.62 4.28 8.86
N THR A 100 -26.67 4.75 10.11
CA THR A 100 -27.53 4.23 11.18
C THR A 100 -28.71 5.19 11.39
N ASP A 101 -29.63 4.89 12.30
CA ASP A 101 -30.77 5.77 12.59
C ASP A 101 -30.35 7.18 13.02
N ASP A 102 -29.24 7.31 13.73
CA ASP A 102 -28.77 8.54 14.37
C ASP A 102 -27.41 9.05 13.85
N ARG A 103 -26.64 8.24 13.12
CA ARG A 103 -25.28 8.58 12.66
C ARG A 103 -25.08 8.34 11.17
N TYR A 104 -24.20 9.13 10.59
CA TYR A 104 -23.64 8.94 9.27
C TYR A 104 -22.12 8.86 9.42
N ILE A 105 -21.57 7.65 9.29
CA ILE A 105 -20.15 7.37 9.44
C ILE A 105 -19.52 7.37 8.05
N ALA A 106 -18.59 8.29 7.81
CA ALA A 106 -17.85 8.39 6.57
C ALA A 106 -16.41 7.91 6.81
N ILE A 107 -15.99 6.85 6.12
CA ILE A 107 -14.71 6.18 6.37
C ILE A 107 -13.83 6.32 5.13
N ALA A 108 -12.64 6.89 5.32
CA ALA A 108 -11.53 6.77 4.40
C ALA A 108 -10.61 5.64 4.89
N VAL A 109 -10.39 4.62 4.05
CA VAL A 109 -9.59 3.44 4.39
C VAL A 109 -8.15 3.64 3.92
N LYS A 110 -7.20 3.33 4.79
CA LYS A 110 -5.75 3.37 4.51
C LYS A 110 -5.08 2.15 5.13
N SER A 111 -3.97 1.72 4.57
CA SER A 111 -3.24 0.56 5.11
C SER A 111 -2.71 0.84 6.53
N GLY A 112 -1.94 1.92 6.70
CA GLY A 112 -1.20 2.23 7.94
C GLY A 112 -1.48 3.61 8.53
N PRO A 113 -1.04 3.87 9.78
CA PRO A 113 -1.47 5.00 10.62
C PRO A 113 -0.91 6.40 10.24
N ASN A 114 0.09 6.45 9.36
CA ASN A 114 0.72 7.70 8.92
C ASN A 114 0.70 7.81 7.38
N PRO A 115 -0.48 7.76 6.74
CA PRO A 115 -0.57 7.73 5.28
C PRO A 115 -0.34 9.10 4.64
N TYR A 116 -0.37 10.17 5.44
CA TYR A 116 -0.47 11.55 4.98
C TYR A 116 0.61 12.45 5.54
N ASN A 117 1.13 13.33 4.67
CA ASN A 117 1.82 14.54 5.08
C ASN A 117 0.81 15.66 5.44
N ALA A 118 1.31 16.83 5.88
CA ALA A 118 0.46 17.93 6.33
C ALA A 118 -0.53 18.47 5.28
N SER A 119 -0.16 18.52 4.00
CA SER A 119 -1.09 18.99 2.96
C SER A 119 -2.19 17.98 2.67
N GLN A 120 -1.87 16.68 2.74
CA GLN A 120 -2.85 15.60 2.57
C GLN A 120 -3.85 15.54 3.73
N VAL A 121 -3.43 15.80 4.98
CA VAL A 121 -4.34 15.92 6.14
C VAL A 121 -5.37 17.03 5.93
N LYS A 122 -4.93 18.17 5.39
CA LYS A 122 -5.82 19.30 5.06
C LYS A 122 -6.80 18.91 3.95
N LYS A 123 -6.32 18.30 2.87
CA LYS A 123 -7.17 17.84 1.75
C LYS A 123 -8.25 16.86 2.25
N GLN A 124 -7.87 15.86 3.03
CA GLN A 124 -8.83 14.90 3.60
C GLN A 124 -9.89 15.58 4.49
N SER A 125 -9.50 16.58 5.26
CA SER A 125 -10.45 17.34 6.09
C SER A 125 -11.45 18.14 5.24
N GLU A 126 -11.01 18.70 4.11
CA GLU A 126 -11.85 19.40 3.14
C GLU A 126 -12.85 18.45 2.46
N GLU A 127 -12.40 17.25 2.09
CA GLU A 127 -13.24 16.18 1.52
C GLU A 127 -14.36 15.77 2.49
N PHE A 128 -14.02 15.48 3.76
CA PHE A 128 -15.03 15.20 4.79
C PHE A 128 -15.97 16.37 5.06
N ALA A 129 -15.47 17.61 5.07
CA ALA A 129 -16.31 18.80 5.24
C ALA A 129 -17.27 19.02 4.06
N SER A 130 -16.84 18.69 2.84
CA SER A 130 -17.68 18.69 1.64
C SER A 130 -18.81 17.67 1.77
N LEU A 131 -18.49 16.43 2.15
CA LEU A 131 -19.49 15.39 2.36
C LEU A 131 -20.47 15.76 3.48
N ARG A 132 -19.99 16.26 4.62
CA ARG A 132 -20.83 16.73 5.73
C ARG A 132 -21.91 17.71 5.28
N ARG A 133 -21.55 18.67 4.42
CA ARG A 133 -22.50 19.67 3.87
C ARG A 133 -23.58 19.03 3.00
N ARG A 134 -23.25 17.95 2.27
CA ARG A 134 -24.20 17.22 1.42
C ARG A 134 -25.21 16.42 2.26
N VAL A 135 -24.74 15.78 3.33
CA VAL A 135 -25.56 14.87 4.16
C VAL A 135 -26.26 15.54 5.34
N ILE A 136 -26.04 16.85 5.57
CA ILE A 136 -26.62 17.58 6.72
C ILE A 136 -28.16 17.50 6.78
N LYS A 137 -28.83 17.37 5.63
CA LYS A 137 -30.29 17.27 5.53
C LYS A 137 -30.83 15.97 6.15
N LEU A 138 -30.00 14.94 6.31
CA LEU A 138 -30.36 13.70 6.99
C LEU A 138 -30.57 13.90 8.50
N ARG A 139 -30.10 15.03 9.07
CA ARG A 139 -30.19 15.37 10.51
C ARG A 139 -29.56 14.31 11.44
N LYS A 140 -28.55 13.59 10.93
CA LYS A 140 -27.76 12.58 11.66
C LYS A 140 -26.45 13.18 12.16
N GLN A 141 -25.88 12.60 13.21
CA GLN A 141 -24.52 12.91 13.65
C GLN A 141 -23.53 12.47 12.59
N PHE A 142 -22.73 13.40 12.06
CA PHE A 142 -21.68 13.08 11.10
C PHE A 142 -20.40 12.66 11.82
N ASP A 143 -19.88 11.47 11.49
CA ASP A 143 -18.67 10.88 12.08
C ASP A 143 -17.64 10.55 10.98
N PRO A 144 -16.71 11.47 10.68
CA PRO A 144 -15.64 11.21 9.72
C PRO A 144 -14.48 10.44 10.38
N VAL A 145 -14.08 9.34 9.74
CA VAL A 145 -13.09 8.38 10.25
C VAL A 145 -12.01 8.15 9.20
N LEU A 146 -10.76 8.28 9.62
CA LEU A 146 -9.61 7.73 8.90
C LEU A 146 -9.27 6.37 9.51
N GLY A 147 -9.69 5.31 8.82
CA GLY A 147 -9.52 3.92 9.23
C GLY A 147 -8.21 3.34 8.73
N HIS A 148 -7.45 2.71 9.62
CA HIS A 148 -6.20 2.04 9.29
C HIS A 148 -6.28 0.55 9.53
N CYS A 149 -5.93 -0.24 8.52
CA CYS A 149 -6.00 -1.70 8.58
C CYS A 149 -4.98 -2.33 9.53
N TYR A 150 -3.86 -1.65 9.79
CA TYR A 150 -2.89 -2.04 10.81
C TYR A 150 -2.44 -0.87 11.69
N GLY A 151 -1.69 -1.18 12.75
CA GLY A 151 -1.19 -0.21 13.73
C GLY A 151 -2.12 -0.04 14.94
N LYS A 152 -1.81 0.94 15.78
CA LYS A 152 -2.49 1.18 17.07
C LYS A 152 -2.90 2.64 17.30
N LYS A 153 -2.85 3.48 16.25
CA LYS A 153 -3.17 4.91 16.36
C LYS A 153 -4.66 5.09 16.67
N GLN A 154 -4.94 5.98 17.62
CA GLN A 154 -6.27 6.46 17.88
C GLN A 154 -6.20 7.93 18.25
N THR A 155 -6.94 8.77 17.55
CA THR A 155 -6.99 10.20 17.79
C THR A 155 -8.43 10.68 17.70
N LEU A 156 -8.74 11.79 18.37
CA LEU A 156 -10.00 12.49 18.20
C LEU A 156 -9.82 13.68 17.25
N PRO A 157 -10.91 14.17 16.63
CA PRO A 157 -10.88 15.40 15.86
C PRO A 157 -10.32 16.55 16.68
N ASN A 158 -9.59 17.45 16.03
CA ASN A 158 -8.95 18.59 16.67
C ASN A 158 -8.79 19.74 15.65
N ASN A 159 -8.11 20.82 16.04
CA ASN A 159 -7.95 22.00 15.20
C ASN A 159 -7.20 21.75 13.87
N ARG A 160 -6.46 20.64 13.73
CA ARG A 160 -5.70 20.29 12.52
C ARG A 160 -6.42 19.30 11.62
N GLN A 161 -7.27 18.43 12.17
CA GLN A 161 -8.03 17.44 11.42
C GLN A 161 -9.44 17.31 11.98
N ASN A 162 -10.45 17.34 11.11
CA ASN A 162 -11.85 17.29 11.51
C ASN A 162 -12.40 15.85 11.65
N TYR A 163 -11.52 14.86 11.62
CA TYR A 163 -11.82 13.42 11.65
C TYR A 163 -11.00 12.70 12.73
N ARG A 164 -11.47 11.53 13.13
CA ARG A 164 -10.76 10.64 14.07
C ARG A 164 -9.93 9.59 13.34
N ASP A 165 -8.77 9.27 13.88
CA ASP A 165 -8.00 8.09 13.45
C ASP A 165 -8.43 6.87 14.27
N VAL A 166 -8.57 5.71 13.61
CA VAL A 166 -8.70 4.41 14.28
C VAL A 166 -7.86 3.38 13.54
N SER A 167 -7.08 2.56 14.26
CA SER A 167 -6.20 1.56 13.65
C SER A 167 -6.43 0.14 14.15
N GLY A 168 -6.10 -0.81 13.27
CA GLY A 168 -5.91 -2.22 13.61
C GLY A 168 -7.15 -2.83 14.24
N GLN A 169 -6.97 -3.53 15.37
CA GLN A 169 -8.05 -4.23 16.08
C GLN A 169 -9.29 -3.35 16.28
N LYS A 170 -9.11 -2.08 16.69
CA LYS A 170 -10.25 -1.18 16.94
C LYS A 170 -11.01 -0.85 15.67
N PHE A 171 -10.31 -0.65 14.56
CA PHE A 171 -10.94 -0.36 13.28
C PHE A 171 -11.71 -1.56 12.75
N TRP A 172 -11.09 -2.74 12.78
CA TRP A 172 -11.74 -3.98 12.37
C TRP A 172 -12.94 -4.34 13.24
N HIS A 173 -12.83 -4.14 14.56
CA HIS A 173 -13.94 -4.35 15.48
C HIS A 173 -15.09 -3.38 15.21
N GLU A 174 -14.79 -2.12 14.87
CA GLU A 174 -15.82 -1.13 14.54
C GLU A 174 -16.59 -1.50 13.26
N LEU A 175 -15.92 -2.05 12.25
CA LEU A 175 -16.58 -2.51 11.02
C LEU A 175 -17.42 -3.78 11.23
N THR A 176 -16.94 -4.70 12.06
CA THR A 176 -17.45 -6.09 12.07
C THR A 176 -18.20 -6.48 13.34
N GLY A 177 -18.02 -5.74 14.43
CA GLY A 177 -18.41 -6.13 15.78
C GLY A 177 -17.51 -7.20 16.41
N ASP A 178 -16.49 -7.70 15.71
CA ASP A 178 -15.64 -8.81 16.16
C ASP A 178 -14.24 -8.31 16.57
N SER A 179 -13.92 -8.44 17.86
CA SER A 179 -12.63 -8.00 18.41
C SER A 179 -11.44 -8.81 17.91
N ASP A 180 -11.67 -10.00 17.37
CA ASP A 180 -10.64 -10.92 16.89
C ASP A 180 -10.53 -10.91 15.36
N PHE A 181 -11.33 -10.09 14.66
CA PHE A 181 -11.35 -10.05 13.20
C PHE A 181 -9.96 -9.82 12.58
N TYR A 182 -9.16 -8.92 13.16
CA TYR A 182 -7.79 -8.67 12.70
C TYR A 182 -6.88 -9.92 12.75
N LEU A 183 -7.13 -10.84 13.69
CA LEU A 183 -6.43 -12.13 13.76
C LEU A 183 -6.98 -13.12 12.73
N LYS A 184 -8.29 -13.07 12.44
CA LYS A 184 -8.89 -13.90 11.39
C LYS A 184 -8.24 -13.63 10.04
N LEU A 185 -7.95 -12.37 9.71
CA LEU A 185 -7.26 -12.00 8.48
C LEU A 185 -5.96 -12.79 8.28
N VAL A 186 -5.08 -12.81 9.29
CA VAL A 186 -3.81 -13.53 9.17
C VAL A 186 -3.97 -15.05 9.28
N ARG A 187 -4.98 -15.56 10.02
CA ARG A 187 -5.25 -17.00 10.12
C ARG A 187 -5.79 -17.60 8.83
N LEU A 188 -6.57 -16.82 8.08
CA LEU A 188 -7.18 -17.24 6.81
C LEU A 188 -6.25 -17.04 5.59
N MET A 189 -5.10 -16.38 5.79
CA MET A 189 -4.01 -16.37 4.80
C MET A 189 -3.39 -17.78 4.74
N ASP A 190 -3.88 -18.61 3.82
CA ASP A 190 -3.45 -19.99 3.67
C ASP A 190 -1.95 -20.08 3.29
N SER A 191 -1.19 -20.79 4.13
CA SER A 191 0.26 -20.91 3.98
C SER A 191 0.67 -21.66 2.71
N GLU A 192 -0.15 -22.60 2.22
CA GLU A 192 0.15 -23.39 1.04
C GLU A 192 -0.08 -22.59 -0.24
N VAL A 193 -1.17 -21.82 -0.29
CA VAL A 193 -1.43 -20.83 -1.37
C VAL A 193 -0.27 -19.83 -1.46
N ILE A 194 0.18 -19.31 -0.31
CA ILE A 194 1.33 -18.39 -0.25
C ILE A 194 2.62 -19.05 -0.75
N LYS A 195 2.89 -20.30 -0.38
CA LYS A 195 4.09 -21.02 -0.86
C LYS A 195 4.07 -21.21 -2.37
N GLN A 196 2.92 -21.58 -2.95
CA GLN A 196 2.79 -21.77 -4.38
C GLN A 196 3.09 -20.47 -5.14
N HIS A 197 2.44 -19.37 -4.78
CA HIS A 197 2.71 -18.08 -5.41
C HIS A 197 4.14 -17.59 -5.19
N ARG A 198 4.73 -17.86 -4.02
CA ARG A 198 6.12 -17.50 -3.74
C ARG A 198 7.08 -18.20 -4.67
N LYS A 199 6.84 -19.48 -4.98
CA LYS A 199 7.67 -20.24 -5.91
C LYS A 199 7.65 -19.60 -7.29
N ASP A 200 6.46 -19.35 -7.82
CA ASP A 200 6.30 -18.77 -9.16
C ASP A 200 6.91 -17.36 -9.24
N TYR A 201 6.69 -16.54 -8.20
CA TYR A 201 7.29 -15.20 -8.10
C TYR A 201 8.83 -15.22 -7.97
N GLN A 202 9.39 -16.23 -7.31
CA GLN A 202 10.83 -16.31 -7.08
C GLN A 202 11.60 -16.50 -8.40
N ASP A 203 11.09 -17.37 -9.27
CA ASP A 203 11.69 -17.60 -10.58
C ASP A 203 11.70 -16.30 -11.42
N ASP A 204 10.56 -15.59 -11.45
CA ASP A 204 10.44 -14.29 -12.14
C ASP A 204 11.37 -13.21 -11.54
N TYR A 205 11.53 -13.21 -10.21
CA TYR A 205 12.42 -12.29 -9.50
C TYR A 205 13.88 -12.54 -9.86
N ASP A 206 14.31 -13.80 -9.85
CA ASP A 206 15.69 -14.17 -10.16
C ASP A 206 16.04 -13.84 -11.62
N ASP A 207 15.11 -14.10 -12.55
CA ASP A 207 15.28 -13.73 -13.96
C ASP A 207 15.33 -12.21 -14.16
N ALA A 208 14.48 -11.45 -13.45
CA ALA A 208 14.52 -10.00 -13.48
C ALA A 208 15.83 -9.43 -12.91
N LEU A 209 16.30 -9.98 -11.79
CA LEU A 209 17.56 -9.59 -11.16
C LEU A 209 18.73 -9.85 -12.10
N ASN A 210 18.84 -11.05 -12.69
CA ASN A 210 19.89 -11.40 -13.63
C ASN A 210 19.92 -10.46 -14.85
N ARG A 211 18.74 -10.17 -15.42
CA ARG A 211 18.60 -9.22 -16.53
C ARG A 211 19.08 -7.82 -16.15
N TYR A 212 18.70 -7.33 -14.97
CA TYR A 212 19.09 -5.99 -14.51
C TYR A 212 20.56 -5.91 -14.12
N VAL A 213 21.13 -6.96 -13.54
CA VAL A 213 22.58 -7.00 -13.27
C VAL A 213 23.35 -6.92 -14.58
N ARG A 214 22.95 -7.68 -15.60
CA ARG A 214 23.56 -7.61 -16.93
C ARG A 214 23.40 -6.23 -17.58
N GLU A 215 22.21 -5.65 -17.55
CA GLU A 215 21.96 -4.31 -18.07
C GLU A 215 22.82 -3.27 -17.34
N PHE A 216 22.88 -3.36 -16.01
CA PHE A 216 23.65 -2.44 -15.18
C PHE A 216 25.15 -2.55 -15.44
N THR A 217 25.71 -3.76 -15.55
CA THR A 217 27.15 -3.93 -15.78
C THR A 217 27.58 -3.46 -17.16
N ILE A 218 26.76 -3.68 -18.20
CA ILE A 218 27.03 -3.17 -19.55
C ILE A 218 27.00 -1.63 -19.56
N GLU A 219 26.05 -1.03 -18.85
CA GLU A 219 25.78 0.41 -18.95
C GLU A 219 26.57 1.24 -17.95
N PHE A 220 26.88 0.72 -16.75
CA PHE A 220 27.41 1.49 -15.63
C PHE A 220 28.65 0.89 -14.96
N CYS A 221 29.28 -0.13 -15.56
CA CYS A 221 30.60 -0.59 -15.13
C CYS A 221 31.65 -0.38 -16.22
N ASP A 222 32.91 -0.25 -15.79
CA ASP A 222 34.07 -0.28 -16.66
C ASP A 222 34.45 -1.71 -17.10
N GLU A 223 35.50 -1.83 -17.93
CA GLU A 223 36.00 -3.11 -18.43
C GLU A 223 36.47 -4.08 -17.33
N ASN A 224 36.81 -3.55 -16.13
CA ASN A 224 37.21 -4.33 -14.97
C ASN A 224 36.00 -4.73 -14.09
N GLY A 225 34.78 -4.34 -14.47
CA GLY A 225 33.56 -4.56 -13.70
C GLY A 225 33.37 -3.58 -12.53
N THR A 226 34.19 -2.53 -12.43
CA THR A 226 34.05 -1.49 -11.41
C THR A 226 32.94 -0.53 -11.81
N VAL A 227 32.06 -0.19 -10.85
CA VAL A 227 30.96 0.75 -11.08
C VAL A 227 31.50 2.14 -11.42
N ASP A 228 31.13 2.64 -12.60
CA ASP A 228 31.33 4.03 -13.02
C ASP A 228 30.23 4.90 -12.41
N TRP A 229 30.54 5.44 -11.23
CA TRP A 229 29.62 6.28 -10.48
C TRP A 229 29.30 7.59 -11.16
N GLU A 230 30.24 8.16 -11.93
CA GLU A 230 30.00 9.42 -12.64
C GLU A 230 29.01 9.20 -13.77
N LYS A 231 29.15 8.11 -14.53
CA LYS A 231 28.20 7.73 -15.57
C LYS A 231 26.81 7.43 -15.00
N LEU A 232 26.75 6.68 -13.90
CA LEU A 232 25.49 6.39 -13.21
C LEU A 232 24.80 7.67 -12.72
N VAL A 233 25.54 8.59 -12.09
CA VAL A 233 25.01 9.86 -11.60
C VAL A 233 24.61 10.78 -12.75
N ARG A 234 25.39 10.83 -13.85
CA ARG A 234 25.02 11.61 -15.03
C ARG A 234 23.72 11.10 -15.64
N PHE A 235 23.53 9.79 -15.72
CA PHE A 235 22.26 9.20 -16.14
C PHE A 235 21.09 9.56 -15.17
N ASN A 236 21.32 9.49 -13.87
CA ASN A 236 20.26 9.68 -12.86
C ASN A 236 19.87 11.15 -12.64
N SER A 237 20.84 12.06 -12.65
CA SER A 237 20.72 13.45 -12.18
C SER A 237 21.27 14.50 -13.16
N GLY A 238 21.85 14.09 -14.29
CA GLY A 238 22.30 15.04 -15.30
C GLY A 238 21.13 15.82 -15.89
N ALA A 239 21.34 17.10 -16.18
CA ALA A 239 20.46 17.80 -17.11
C ALA A 239 20.61 17.13 -18.50
N GLU A 240 19.51 17.03 -19.24
CA GLU A 240 19.53 16.55 -20.63
C GLU A 240 20.56 17.30 -21.48
#